data_AF-A0A183U2A3-F1
#
_entry.id   AF-A0A183U2A3-F1
#
_cell.length_a   1.000
_cell.length_b   1.000
_cell.length_c   1.000
_cell.angle_alpha   90.00
_cell.angle_beta   90.00
_cell.angle_gamma   90.00
#
_symmetry.space_group_name_H-M   'P 1'
#
loop_
_entity.id
_entity.type
_entity.pdbx_description
1 polymer ?
#
loop_
_entity_poly.entity_id
_entity_poly.type
_entity_poly.pdbx_seq_one_letter_code
_entity_poly.pdbx_strand_id
1 'polypeptide(L)'
;LQRSSLYPNLNYSGLFYGIVNLLDVFPQLSSSQSAIGDAILDTIKALYFFLQRDALEQLPYLVACQLGVFPGDLDKKIVHLLSECLIPFTLSSQEWLSVPAVLMLVLQHSTDPSLHTLIIESLMARKEGVYKDVILVLSKGTSEARIAAANLLFHYWPLLNPHILHRKPIQYRVQGYLYRITT
;
A
#
# COMPACT_ATOMS: atom_id res chain seq x y z
N LEU A 1 -19.19 -26.51 -3.36
CA LEU A 1 -19.91 -25.88 -4.50
C LEU A 1 -19.04 -24.75 -5.04
N GLN A 2 -18.46 -24.95 -6.23
CA GLN A 2 -17.56 -24.01 -6.87
C GLN A 2 -18.40 -22.79 -7.29
N ARG A 3 -18.21 -21.64 -6.64
CA ARG A 3 -19.04 -20.42 -6.82
C ARG A 3 -19.12 -19.92 -8.27
N SER A 4 -18.20 -20.37 -9.11
CA SER A 4 -18.13 -20.17 -10.56
C SER A 4 -19.34 -20.68 -11.35
N SER A 5 -20.15 -21.60 -10.81
CA SER A 5 -21.33 -22.12 -11.53
C SER A 5 -22.59 -21.25 -11.44
N LEU A 6 -22.57 -20.18 -10.64
CA LEU A 6 -23.72 -19.28 -10.40
C LEU A 6 -23.68 -18.00 -11.24
N TYR A 7 -22.56 -17.74 -11.92
CA TYR A 7 -22.31 -16.50 -12.65
C TYR A 7 -22.02 -16.80 -14.13
N PRO A 8 -22.30 -15.85 -15.04
CA PRO A 8 -22.04 -16.04 -16.46
C PRO A 8 -20.56 -16.36 -16.69
N ASN A 9 -20.28 -17.35 -17.53
CA ASN A 9 -18.92 -17.83 -17.80
C ASN A 9 -18.20 -16.87 -18.77
N LEU A 10 -17.84 -15.69 -18.25
CA LEU A 10 -17.15 -14.62 -18.98
C LEU A 10 -15.63 -14.81 -18.91
N ASN A 11 -14.91 -14.24 -19.88
CA ASN A 11 -13.45 -14.25 -19.90
C ASN A 11 -12.86 -13.21 -18.92
N TYR A 12 -13.01 -13.46 -17.62
CA TYR A 12 -12.53 -12.59 -16.54
C TYR A 12 -11.01 -12.39 -16.56
N SER A 13 -10.26 -13.44 -16.92
CA SER A 13 -8.81 -13.35 -17.12
C SER A 13 -8.44 -12.40 -18.26
N GLY A 14 -9.14 -12.47 -19.39
CA GLY A 14 -8.92 -11.59 -20.53
C GLY A 14 -9.19 -10.12 -20.16
N LEU A 15 -10.25 -9.86 -19.39
CA LEU A 15 -10.53 -8.52 -18.88
C LEU A 15 -9.42 -8.04 -17.93
N PHE A 16 -8.94 -8.88 -17.01
CA PHE A 16 -7.84 -8.54 -16.11
C PHE A 16 -6.57 -8.15 -16.86
N TYR A 17 -6.12 -8.97 -17.82
CA TYR A 17 -4.94 -8.64 -18.62
C TYR A 17 -5.17 -7.41 -19.51
N GLY A 18 -6.41 -7.18 -19.98
CA GLY A 18 -6.79 -5.94 -20.64
C GLY A 18 -6.62 -4.72 -19.74
N ILE A 19 -7.00 -4.81 -18.47
CA ILE A 19 -6.77 -3.76 -17.47
C ILE A 19 -5.28 -3.54 -17.23
N VAL A 20 -4.49 -4.61 -17.08
CA VAL A 20 -3.02 -4.51 -16.90
C VAL A 20 -2.40 -3.73 -18.06
N ASN A 21 -2.73 -4.11 -19.31
CA ASN A 21 -2.24 -3.40 -20.48
C ASN A 21 -2.69 -1.93 -20.51
N LEU A 22 -3.89 -1.64 -20.01
CA LEU A 22 -4.41 -0.27 -19.93
C LEU A 22 -3.64 0.55 -18.88
N LEU A 23 -3.27 -0.05 -17.74
CA LEU A 23 -2.43 0.59 -16.72
C LEU A 23 -1.05 0.99 -17.29
N ASP A 24 -0.46 0.16 -18.15
CA ASP A 24 0.84 0.45 -18.78
C ASP A 24 0.80 1.70 -19.68
N VAL A 25 -0.32 1.93 -20.38
CA VAL A 25 -0.50 3.10 -21.25
C VAL A 25 -1.16 4.28 -20.54
N PHE A 26 -1.67 4.09 -19.32
CA PHE A 26 -2.39 5.10 -18.56
C PHE A 26 -1.63 6.44 -18.42
N PRO A 27 -0.30 6.47 -18.15
CA PRO A 27 0.45 7.73 -18.04
C PRO A 27 0.44 8.58 -19.32
N GLN A 28 0.13 7.97 -20.48
CA GLN A 28 0.10 8.64 -21.78
C GLN A 28 -1.25 9.31 -22.07
N LEU A 29 -2.26 9.10 -21.22
CA LEU A 29 -3.58 9.69 -21.38
C LEU A 29 -3.51 11.21 -21.14
N SER A 30 -4.01 11.98 -22.10
CA SER A 30 -3.95 13.46 -22.06
C SER A 30 -5.10 14.10 -21.28
N SER A 31 -6.19 13.37 -21.02
CA SER A 31 -7.36 13.90 -20.30
C SER A 31 -8.11 12.80 -19.54
N SER A 32 -8.98 13.23 -18.61
CA SER A 32 -9.90 12.36 -17.86
C SER A 32 -9.24 11.24 -17.03
N GLN A 33 -7.97 11.41 -16.63
CA GLN A 33 -7.23 10.41 -15.87
C GLN A 33 -7.93 10.01 -14.56
N SER A 34 -8.49 10.96 -13.82
CA SER A 34 -9.19 10.65 -12.55
C SER A 34 -10.43 9.76 -12.81
N ALA A 35 -11.30 10.14 -13.76
CA ALA A 35 -12.49 9.34 -14.08
C ALA A 35 -12.16 7.94 -14.62
N ILE A 36 -11.11 7.83 -15.45
CA ILE A 36 -10.65 6.54 -15.99
C ILE A 36 -10.04 5.69 -14.87
N GLY A 37 -9.17 6.27 -14.04
CA GLY A 37 -8.58 5.61 -12.88
C GLY A 37 -9.64 5.11 -11.90
N ASP A 38 -10.65 5.93 -11.62
CA ASP A 38 -11.78 5.59 -10.76
C ASP A 38 -12.56 4.37 -11.29
N ALA A 39 -12.86 4.35 -12.59
CA ALA A 39 -13.54 3.25 -13.26
C ALA A 39 -12.69 1.96 -13.30
N ILE A 40 -11.37 2.08 -13.48
CA ILE A 40 -10.46 0.92 -13.39
C ILE A 40 -10.50 0.31 -11.99
N LEU A 41 -10.42 1.13 -10.94
CA LEU A 41 -10.46 0.66 -9.56
C LEU A 41 -11.79 -0.04 -9.24
N ASP A 42 -12.92 0.49 -9.72
CA ASP A 42 -14.22 -0.16 -9.55
C ASP A 42 -14.32 -1.47 -10.34
N THR A 43 -13.74 -1.52 -11.53
CA THR A 43 -13.69 -2.74 -12.33
C THR A 43 -12.84 -3.81 -11.62
N ILE A 44 -11.67 -3.45 -11.08
CA ILE A 44 -10.83 -4.36 -10.28
C ILE A 44 -11.60 -4.85 -9.04
N LYS A 45 -12.31 -3.95 -8.34
CA LYS A 45 -13.14 -4.28 -7.17
C LYS A 45 -14.30 -5.23 -7.53
N ALA A 46 -14.86 -5.14 -8.73
CA ALA A 46 -15.86 -6.10 -9.19
C ALA A 46 -15.22 -7.43 -9.62
N LEU A 47 -14.01 -7.38 -10.18
CA LEU A 47 -13.35 -8.50 -10.83
C LEU A 47 -12.66 -9.45 -9.84
N TYR A 48 -12.09 -8.95 -8.73
CA TYR A 48 -11.21 -9.75 -7.86
C TYR A 48 -11.85 -11.07 -7.40
N PHE A 49 -13.16 -11.10 -7.17
CA PHE A 49 -13.86 -12.32 -6.73
C PHE A 49 -13.90 -13.44 -7.78
N PHE A 50 -13.74 -13.10 -9.05
CA PHE A 50 -13.82 -14.02 -10.19
C PHE A 50 -12.45 -14.43 -10.73
N LEU A 51 -11.36 -13.85 -10.21
CA LEU A 51 -10.02 -14.15 -10.66
C LEU A 51 -9.49 -15.46 -10.08
N GLN A 52 -8.64 -16.11 -10.87
CA GLN A 52 -7.86 -17.25 -10.42
C GLN A 52 -6.82 -16.81 -9.39
N ARG A 53 -6.38 -17.75 -8.56
CA ARG A 53 -5.45 -17.50 -7.45
C ARG A 53 -4.19 -16.74 -7.89
N ASP A 54 -3.57 -17.15 -8.99
CA ASP A 54 -2.31 -16.57 -9.47
C ASP A 54 -2.43 -15.08 -9.82
N ALA A 55 -3.54 -14.69 -10.47
CA ALA A 55 -3.82 -13.30 -10.80
C ALA A 55 -4.19 -12.49 -9.54
N LEU A 56 -4.88 -13.13 -8.61
CA LEU A 56 -5.34 -12.49 -7.38
C LEU A 56 -4.19 -12.18 -6.41
N GLU A 57 -3.18 -13.03 -6.32
CA GLU A 57 -2.01 -12.82 -5.44
C GLU A 57 -1.17 -11.61 -5.87
N GLN A 58 -1.17 -11.28 -7.16
CA GLN A 58 -0.45 -10.13 -7.73
C GLN A 58 -1.23 -8.81 -7.58
N LEU A 59 -2.54 -8.90 -7.36
CA LEU A 59 -3.47 -7.77 -7.47
C LEU A 59 -3.23 -6.67 -6.41
N PRO A 60 -2.95 -6.97 -5.11
CA PRO A 60 -2.62 -5.92 -4.15
C PRO A 60 -1.36 -5.14 -4.54
N TYR A 61 -0.34 -5.83 -5.06
CA TYR A 61 0.87 -5.17 -5.53
C TYR A 61 0.59 -4.31 -6.76
N LEU A 62 -0.12 -4.84 -7.76
CA LEU A 62 -0.51 -4.11 -8.97
C LEU A 62 -1.28 -2.82 -8.64
N VAL A 63 -2.25 -2.90 -7.72
CA VAL A 63 -3.06 -1.74 -7.28
C VAL A 63 -2.21 -0.74 -6.49
N ALA A 64 -1.31 -1.21 -5.62
CA ALA A 64 -0.39 -0.33 -4.90
C ALA A 64 0.59 0.40 -5.82
N CYS A 65 1.03 -0.23 -6.92
CA CYS A 65 1.87 0.41 -7.94
C CYS A 65 1.19 1.58 -8.66
N GLN A 66 -0.14 1.70 -8.57
CA GLN A 66 -0.85 2.85 -9.14
C GLN A 66 -0.74 4.10 -8.27
N LEU A 67 -0.29 3.97 -7.02
CA LEU A 67 0.06 5.13 -6.20
C LEU A 67 1.27 5.84 -6.82
N GLY A 68 1.10 7.13 -7.13
CA GLY A 68 2.09 7.92 -7.87
C GLY A 68 1.98 7.83 -9.40
N VAL A 69 1.14 6.94 -9.94
CA VAL A 69 0.76 6.92 -11.36
C VAL A 69 -0.60 7.58 -11.56
N PHE A 70 -1.57 7.21 -10.73
CA PHE A 70 -2.89 7.83 -10.73
C PHE A 70 -2.84 9.22 -10.09
N PRO A 71 -3.79 10.09 -10.45
CA PRO A 71 -4.00 11.36 -9.75
C PRO A 71 -4.19 11.16 -8.24
N GLY A 72 -3.58 12.01 -7.42
CA GLY A 72 -3.54 11.86 -5.96
C GLY A 72 -4.91 11.92 -5.26
N ASP A 73 -5.95 12.43 -5.92
CA ASP A 73 -7.34 12.34 -5.45
C ASP A 73 -7.85 10.89 -5.34
N LEU A 74 -7.23 9.95 -6.07
CA LEU A 74 -7.56 8.52 -6.02
C LEU A 74 -6.79 7.74 -4.95
N ASP A 75 -5.75 8.32 -4.32
CA ASP A 75 -4.92 7.63 -3.31
C ASP A 75 -5.76 7.01 -2.20
N LYS A 76 -6.76 7.77 -1.71
CA LYS A 76 -7.70 7.29 -0.70
C LYS A 76 -8.46 6.05 -1.19
N LYS A 77 -9.00 6.08 -2.41
CA LYS A 77 -9.74 4.95 -2.99
C LYS A 77 -8.85 3.72 -3.15
N ILE A 78 -7.59 3.92 -3.59
CA ILE A 78 -6.59 2.85 -3.72
C ILE A 78 -6.31 2.20 -2.36
N VAL A 79 -6.00 3.00 -1.34
CA VAL A 79 -5.66 2.48 -0.01
C VAL A 79 -6.86 1.79 0.65
N HIS A 80 -8.09 2.31 0.48
CA HIS A 80 -9.30 1.61 0.93
C HIS A 80 -9.50 0.28 0.20
N LEU A 81 -9.31 0.24 -1.13
CA LEU A 81 -9.44 -1.00 -1.91
C LEU A 81 -8.44 -2.06 -1.42
N LEU A 82 -7.19 -1.67 -1.19
CA LEU A 82 -6.15 -2.53 -0.62
C LEU A 82 -6.55 -3.05 0.76
N SER A 83 -6.89 -2.13 1.67
CA SER A 83 -7.13 -2.42 3.08
C SER A 83 -8.40 -3.23 3.34
N GLU A 84 -9.49 -2.92 2.64
CA GLU A 84 -10.82 -3.48 2.93
C GLU A 84 -11.20 -4.67 2.05
N CYS A 85 -10.61 -4.77 0.85
CA CYS A 85 -10.96 -5.83 -0.10
C CYS A 85 -9.79 -6.79 -0.36
N LEU A 86 -8.64 -6.28 -0.79
CA LEU A 86 -7.60 -7.12 -1.41
C LEU A 86 -6.70 -7.83 -0.39
N ILE A 87 -6.22 -7.12 0.63
CA ILE A 87 -5.46 -7.69 1.76
C ILE A 87 -6.25 -8.80 2.48
N PRO A 88 -7.52 -8.59 2.89
CA PRO A 88 -8.36 -9.64 3.46
C PRO A 88 -8.32 -10.97 2.70
N PHE A 89 -8.35 -10.88 1.37
CA PHE A 89 -8.48 -12.03 0.51
C PHE A 89 -7.12 -12.70 0.26
N THR A 90 -6.08 -11.91 0.01
CA THR A 90 -4.73 -12.43 -0.28
C THR A 90 -4.05 -13.02 0.94
N LEU A 91 -4.26 -12.46 2.13
CA LEU A 91 -3.70 -13.02 3.37
C LEU A 91 -4.24 -14.41 3.72
N SER A 92 -5.38 -14.82 3.15
CA SER A 92 -5.94 -16.16 3.35
C SER A 92 -5.11 -17.27 2.68
N SER A 93 -4.23 -16.94 1.73
CA SER A 93 -3.44 -17.91 0.95
C SER A 93 -2.12 -18.33 1.62
N GLN A 94 -1.79 -17.79 2.81
CA GLN A 94 -0.53 -17.96 3.55
C GLN A 94 0.74 -17.41 2.86
N GLU A 95 0.61 -16.80 1.68
CA GLU A 95 1.74 -16.17 0.98
C GLU A 95 1.87 -14.69 1.36
N TRP A 96 2.69 -14.41 2.37
CA TRP A 96 2.91 -13.08 2.94
C TRP A 96 3.83 -12.17 2.12
N LEU A 97 4.29 -12.61 0.95
CA LEU A 97 5.40 -12.03 0.19
C LEU A 97 5.15 -10.59 -0.28
N SER A 98 3.89 -10.22 -0.54
CA SER A 98 3.56 -8.89 -1.08
C SER A 98 3.36 -7.81 -0.01
N VAL A 99 3.15 -8.17 1.27
CA VAL A 99 2.76 -7.20 2.32
C VAL A 99 3.81 -6.10 2.53
N PRO A 100 5.11 -6.39 2.72
CA PRO A 100 6.11 -5.33 2.90
C PRO A 100 6.27 -4.46 1.65
N ALA A 101 6.12 -5.03 0.46
CA ALA A 101 6.21 -4.28 -0.79
C ALA A 101 5.02 -3.32 -0.98
N VAL A 102 3.80 -3.79 -0.72
CA VAL A 102 2.59 -2.97 -0.72
C VAL A 102 2.69 -1.87 0.34
N LEU A 103 3.13 -2.21 1.55
CA LEU A 103 3.34 -1.23 2.62
C LEU A 103 4.33 -0.15 2.18
N MET A 104 5.47 -0.54 1.60
CA MET A 104 6.47 0.39 1.11
C MET A 104 5.90 1.36 0.06
N LEU A 105 5.12 0.87 -0.92
CA LEU A 105 4.50 1.72 -1.93
C LEU A 105 3.50 2.71 -1.32
N VAL A 106 2.65 2.25 -0.40
CA VAL A 106 1.70 3.14 0.30
C VAL A 106 2.45 4.21 1.08
N LEU A 107 3.46 3.84 1.87
CA LEU A 107 4.22 4.77 2.69
C LEU A 107 5.12 5.72 1.89
N GLN A 108 5.50 5.34 0.67
CA GLN A 108 6.32 6.15 -0.22
C GLN A 108 5.51 7.21 -0.95
N HIS A 109 4.32 6.84 -1.44
CA HIS A 109 3.55 7.67 -2.36
C HIS A 109 2.40 8.42 -1.70
N SER A 110 1.80 7.87 -0.64
CA SER A 110 0.77 8.59 0.12
C SER A 110 1.42 9.69 0.95
N THR A 111 0.88 10.90 0.85
CA THR A 111 1.29 12.03 1.69
C THR A 111 0.44 12.14 2.95
N ASP A 112 -0.74 11.53 2.96
CA ASP A 112 -1.68 11.58 4.07
C ASP A 112 -1.34 10.51 5.14
N PRO A 113 -0.97 10.92 6.37
CA PRO A 113 -0.71 9.98 7.46
C PRO A 113 -1.93 9.12 7.81
N SER A 114 -3.15 9.58 7.54
CA SER A 114 -4.36 8.81 7.84
C SER A 114 -4.46 7.52 7.00
N LEU A 115 -3.95 7.57 5.77
CA LEU A 115 -3.88 6.40 4.89
C LEU A 115 -2.79 5.41 5.36
N HIS A 116 -1.71 5.93 5.94
CA HIS A 116 -0.65 5.10 6.53
C HIS A 116 -1.13 4.34 7.77
N THR A 117 -1.93 5.00 8.63
CA THR A 117 -2.53 4.33 9.79
C THR A 117 -3.60 3.33 9.34
N LEU A 118 -4.43 3.68 8.35
CA LEU A 118 -5.48 2.79 7.82
C LEU A 118 -4.92 1.44 7.34
N ILE A 119 -3.87 1.46 6.51
CA ILE A 119 -3.27 0.24 5.99
C ILE A 119 -2.62 -0.60 7.10
N ILE A 120 -1.95 0.05 8.06
CA ILE A 120 -1.30 -0.62 9.19
C ILE A 120 -2.33 -1.27 10.12
N GLU A 121 -3.40 -0.56 10.46
CA GLU A 121 -4.47 -1.09 11.30
C GLU A 121 -5.21 -2.24 10.64
N SER A 122 -5.48 -2.14 9.33
CA SER A 122 -6.06 -3.26 8.58
C SER A 122 -5.15 -4.49 8.58
N LEU A 123 -3.83 -4.30 8.43
CA LEU A 123 -2.86 -5.38 8.52
C LEU A 123 -2.81 -5.98 9.93
N MET A 124 -2.75 -5.16 10.98
CA MET A 124 -2.70 -5.63 12.38
C MET A 124 -3.95 -6.41 12.77
N ALA A 125 -5.11 -6.08 12.21
CA ALA A 125 -6.35 -6.81 12.44
C ALA A 125 -6.36 -8.23 11.84
N ARG A 126 -5.44 -8.54 10.91
CA ARG A 126 -5.48 -9.76 10.09
C ARG A 126 -4.20 -10.60 10.14
N LYS A 127 -3.07 -9.98 10.44
CA LYS A 127 -1.74 -10.59 10.44
C LYS A 127 -1.06 -10.36 11.79
N GLU A 128 -0.55 -11.43 12.38
CA GLU A 128 0.38 -11.29 13.50
C GLU A 128 1.77 -10.88 13.02
N GLY A 129 2.45 -10.06 13.81
CA GLY A 129 3.83 -9.70 13.52
C GLY A 129 4.02 -8.65 12.42
N VAL A 130 3.02 -7.78 12.17
CA VAL A 130 3.13 -6.65 11.22
C VAL A 130 4.34 -5.77 11.49
N TYR A 131 4.77 -5.63 12.75
CA TYR A 131 6.00 -4.91 13.09
C TYR A 131 7.23 -5.43 12.33
N LYS A 132 7.30 -6.73 12.00
CA LYS A 132 8.40 -7.31 11.20
C LYS A 132 8.37 -6.78 9.77
N ASP A 133 7.19 -6.63 9.19
CA ASP A 133 7.02 -6.04 7.86
C ASP A 133 7.38 -4.56 7.87
N VAL A 134 6.96 -3.81 8.90
CA VAL A 134 7.32 -2.39 9.09
C VAL A 134 8.84 -2.22 9.26
N ILE A 135 9.49 -3.09 10.06
CA ILE A 135 10.95 -3.10 10.21
C ILE A 135 11.63 -3.44 8.88
N LEU A 136 11.07 -4.37 8.11
CA LEU A 136 11.61 -4.71 6.79
C LEU A 136 11.55 -3.49 5.85
N VAL A 137 10.42 -2.77 5.80
CA VAL A 137 10.30 -1.51 5.05
C VAL A 137 11.26 -0.45 5.58
N LEU A 138 11.44 -0.34 6.89
CA LEU A 138 12.42 0.57 7.48
C LEU A 138 13.87 0.23 7.05
N SER A 139 14.17 -1.05 6.85
CA SER A 139 15.51 -1.52 6.48
C SER A 139 15.80 -1.48 4.97
N LYS A 140 14.78 -1.66 4.12
CA LYS A 140 14.93 -1.83 2.66
C LYS A 140 14.19 -0.79 1.82
N GLY A 141 13.32 0.02 2.43
CA GLY A 141 12.50 1.00 1.72
C GLY A 141 13.25 2.25 1.29
N THR A 142 12.57 3.09 0.52
CA THR A 142 13.07 4.41 0.09
C THR A 142 13.22 5.37 1.28
N SER A 143 13.81 6.55 1.05
CA SER A 143 13.92 7.59 2.11
C SER A 143 12.57 7.93 2.73
N GLU A 144 11.55 8.13 1.90
CA GLU A 144 10.21 8.57 2.28
C GLU A 144 9.51 7.47 3.08
N ALA A 145 9.52 6.23 2.53
CA ALA A 145 8.91 5.08 3.19
C ALA A 145 9.56 4.78 4.55
N ARG A 146 10.88 4.95 4.68
CA ARG A 146 11.59 4.75 5.95
C ARG A 146 11.18 5.74 7.03
N ILE A 147 11.00 7.01 6.68
CA ILE A 147 10.55 8.03 7.62
C ILE A 147 9.14 7.70 8.13
N ALA A 148 8.22 7.38 7.21
CA ALA A 148 6.86 7.00 7.57
C ALA A 148 6.80 5.71 8.39
N ALA A 149 7.57 4.68 8.02
CA ALA A 149 7.66 3.42 8.75
C ALA A 149 8.22 3.60 10.17
N ALA A 150 9.24 4.44 10.35
CA ALA A 150 9.78 4.76 11.68
C ALA A 150 8.71 5.42 12.56
N ASN A 151 8.00 6.42 12.02
CA ASN A 151 6.94 7.12 12.74
C ASN A 151 5.83 6.16 13.20
N LEU A 152 5.38 5.26 12.31
CA LEU A 152 4.36 4.26 12.63
C LEU A 152 4.86 3.23 13.64
N LEU A 153 6.12 2.79 13.54
CA LEU A 153 6.71 1.85 14.47
C LEU A 153 6.73 2.43 15.90
N PHE A 154 7.17 3.69 16.04
CA PHE A 154 7.16 4.37 17.35
C PHE A 154 5.74 4.67 17.85
N HIS A 155 4.78 4.86 16.96
CA HIS A 155 3.38 5.12 17.31
C HIS A 155 2.69 3.87 17.89
N TYR A 156 2.80 2.73 17.21
CA TYR A 156 2.08 1.50 17.59
C TYR A 156 2.88 0.55 18.49
N TRP A 157 4.20 0.53 18.37
CA TRP A 157 5.10 -0.29 19.20
C TRP A 157 6.08 0.61 19.95
N PRO A 158 5.60 1.41 20.93
CA PRO A 158 6.50 2.19 21.77
C PRO A 158 7.49 1.23 22.42
N LEU A 159 8.78 1.58 22.38
CA LEU A 159 9.84 0.77 22.97
C LEU A 159 9.50 0.52 24.45
N LEU A 160 9.02 -0.70 24.75
CA LEU A 160 8.78 -1.20 26.10
C LEU A 160 10.14 -1.40 26.78
N ASN A 161 10.75 -0.30 27.18
CA ASN A 161 11.85 -0.33 28.11
C ASN A 161 11.41 0.42 29.36
N PRO A 162 10.96 -0.30 30.40
CA PRO A 162 10.59 0.30 31.68
C PRO A 162 11.75 1.06 32.36
N HIS A 163 12.99 0.92 31.86
CA HIS A 163 14.17 1.68 32.31
C HIS A 163 14.50 2.93 31.47
N ILE A 164 13.74 3.30 30.42
CA ILE A 164 14.01 4.52 29.61
C ILE A 164 13.70 5.82 30.39
N LEU A 165 12.84 5.79 31.41
CA LEU A 165 12.52 6.97 32.24
C LEU A 165 13.75 7.57 32.95
N HIS A 166 14.87 6.83 33.03
CA HIS A 166 16.12 7.31 33.62
C HIS A 166 17.13 7.88 32.62
N ARG A 167 16.88 7.86 31.30
CA ARG A 167 17.78 8.54 30.36
C ARG A 167 17.47 10.03 30.34
N LYS A 168 18.47 10.83 30.77
CA LYS A 168 18.50 12.29 30.56
C LYS A 168 18.05 12.61 29.13
N PRO A 169 17.19 13.62 28.91
CA PRO A 169 16.70 13.96 27.59
C PRO A 169 17.89 14.16 26.66
N ILE A 170 17.98 13.31 25.63
CA ILE A 170 18.95 13.49 24.55
C ILE A 170 18.50 14.76 23.82
N GLN A 171 19.20 15.87 24.08
CA GLN A 171 19.04 17.09 23.30
C GLN A 171 19.45 16.77 21.86
N TYR A 172 18.47 16.62 20.97
CA TYR A 172 18.74 16.64 19.54
C TYR A 172 19.26 18.02 19.17
N ARG A 173 20.58 18.16 19.05
CA ARG A 173 21.19 19.31 18.39
C ARG A 173 20.94 19.11 16.89
N VAL A 174 19.85 19.66 16.37
CA VAL A 174 19.65 19.79 14.93
C VAL A 174 20.76 20.71 14.42
N GLN A 175 21.88 20.14 13.96
CA GLN A 175 22.86 20.88 13.19
C GLN A 175 22.26 21.12 11.80
N GLY A 176 21.44 22.16 11.70
CA GLY A 176 21.09 22.77 10.43
C GLY A 176 22.37 23.34 9.81
N TYR A 177 23.04 22.57 8.95
CA TYR A 177 23.95 23.13 7.96
C TYR A 177 23.08 23.82 6.89
N LEU A 178 22.60 25.02 7.23
CA LEU A 178 22.22 26.01 6.24
C LEU A 178 23.48 26.34 5.45
N TYR A 179 23.50 25.92 4.19
CA TYR A 179 24.48 26.36 3.22
C TYR A 179 24.44 27.89 3.15
N ARG A 180 25.47 28.51 3.72
CA ARG A 180 25.88 29.89 3.45
C ARG A 180 26.15 29.98 1.95
N ILE A 181 25.31 30.70 1.21
CA ILE A 181 25.70 31.25 -0.09
C ILE A 181 25.74 32.76 0.10
N THR A 182 26.96 33.26 0.26
CA THR A 182 27.33 34.67 0.14
C THR A 182 27.37 35.05 -1.33
N THR A 183 26.59 36.06 -1.74
CA THR A 183 27.02 37.23 -2.52
C THR A 183 25.95 38.29 -2.44
#